data_AF-A0A7C3Z796-F1
#
_entry.id   AF-A0A7C3Z796-F1
#
_cell.length_a   1.000
_cell.length_b   1.000
_cell.length_c   1.000
_cell.angle_alpha   90.00
_cell.angle_beta   90.00
_cell.angle_gamma   90.00
#
_symmetry.space_group_name_H-M   'P 1'
#
loop_
_entity.id
_entity.type
_entity.pdbx_description
1 polymer ?
#
loop_
_entity_poly.entity_id
_entity_poly.type
_entity_poly.pdbx_seq_one_letter_code
_entity_poly.pdbx_strand_id
1 'polypeptide(L)' 'MAVMKKYQYEAAFKAKVAVEAVKGEKTVAQIASEFGVHPNQVRKWKDQLLSMLPELFSDRRK' A
#
# COMPACT_ATOMS: atom_id res chain seq x y z
N MET A 1 8.10 24.50 -12.23
CA MET A 1 7.44 23.21 -11.91
C MET A 1 7.66 22.93 -10.43
N ALA A 2 6.62 22.93 -9.61
CA ALA A 2 6.76 22.68 -8.17
C ALA A 2 7.17 21.22 -7.94
N VAL A 3 8.37 21.00 -7.39
CA VAL A 3 8.83 19.67 -6.99
C VAL A 3 7.97 19.24 -5.80
N MET A 4 6.99 18.38 -6.06
CA MET A 4 6.16 17.76 -5.03
C MET A 4 7.09 16.98 -4.09
N LYS A 5 7.29 17.49 -2.87
CA LYS A 5 8.12 16.86 -1.85
C LYS A 5 7.52 15.48 -1.54
N LYS A 6 8.17 14.43 -2.03
CA LYS A 6 7.79 13.04 -1.73
C LYS A 6 8.08 12.77 -0.26
N TYR A 7 7.05 12.79 0.57
CA TYR A 7 7.12 12.22 1.90
C TYR A 7 7.36 10.72 1.76
N GLN A 8 8.51 10.26 2.22
CA GLN A 8 8.83 8.84 2.22
C GLN A 8 8.18 8.20 3.45
N TYR A 9 7.09 7.47 3.22
CA TYR A 9 6.50 6.63 4.26
C TYR A 9 7.38 5.40 4.53
N GLU A 10 7.48 5.01 5.79
CA GLU A 10 8.16 3.78 6.21
C GLU A 10 7.54 2.54 5.55
N ALA A 11 8.34 1.51 5.31
CA ALA A 11 7.89 0.27 4.69
C ALA A 11 6.75 -0.40 5.48
N ALA A 12 6.85 -0.41 6.82
CA ALA A 12 5.83 -0.97 7.70
C ALA A 12 4.48 -0.23 7.58
N PHE A 13 4.52 1.10 7.47
CA PHE A 13 3.33 1.92 7.30
C PHE A 13 2.63 1.64 5.96
N LYS A 14 3.40 1.56 4.86
CA LYS A 14 2.85 1.21 3.54
C LYS A 14 2.21 -0.17 3.55
N ALA A 15 2.86 -1.16 4.18
CA ALA A 15 2.33 -2.51 4.32
C ALA A 15 1.02 -2.52 5.11
N LYS A 16 0.94 -1.80 6.23
CA LYS A 16 -0.29 -1.69 7.03
C LYS A 16 -1.45 -1.13 6.21
N VAL A 17 -1.24 -0.02 5.50
CA VAL A 17 -2.27 0.60 4.64
C VAL A 17 -2.69 -0.33 3.50
N ALA A 18 -1.73 -1.02 2.89
CA ALA A 18 -2.02 -2.00 1.83
C ALA A 18 -2.87 -3.17 2.35
N VAL A 19 -2.56 -3.70 3.52
CA VAL A 19 -3.34 -4.79 4.16
C VAL A 19 -4.77 -4.34 4.43
N GLU A 20 -4.97 -3.16 5.02
CA GLU A 20 -6.33 -2.62 5.23
C GLU A 20 -7.10 -2.46 3.90
N ALA A 21 -6.41 -2.04 2.83
CA ALA A 21 -7.02 -1.92 1.51
C ALA A 21 -7.31 -3.28 0.82
N VAL A 22 -6.60 -4.34 1.21
CA VAL A 22 -6.87 -5.72 0.76
C VAL A 22 -8.03 -6.33 1.54
N LYS A 23 -8.15 -6.08 2.85
CA LYS A 23 -9.27 -6.56 3.67
C LYS A 23 -10.63 -6.16 3.13
N GLY A 24 -10.73 -4.96 2.54
CA GLY A 24 -11.95 -4.50 1.86
C GLY A 24 -13.07 -4.04 2.80
N GLU A 25 -12.81 -3.98 4.11
CA GLU A 25 -13.78 -3.49 5.13
C GLU A 25 -14.04 -1.98 5.01
N LYS A 26 -13.06 -1.23 4.51
CA LYS A 26 -13.11 0.22 4.30
C LYS A 26 -12.82 0.53 2.84
N THR A 27 -13.48 1.57 2.32
CA THR A 27 -13.16 2.10 1.00
C THR A 27 -11.77 2.73 0.98
N VAL A 28 -11.16 2.81 -0.20
CA VAL A 28 -9.87 3.49 -0.42
C VAL A 28 -9.90 4.94 0.11
N ALA A 29 -11.04 5.63 -0.03
CA ALA A 29 -11.22 6.99 0.45
C ALA A 29 -11.22 7.08 1.98
N GLN A 30 -11.89 6.16 2.66
CA GLN A 30 -11.89 6.10 4.13
C GLN A 30 -10.50 5.77 4.68
N ILE A 31 -9.80 4.81 4.09
CA ILE A 31 -8.43 4.47 4.46
C ILE A 31 -7.50 5.67 4.22
N ALA A 32 -7.66 6.36 3.09
CA ALA A 32 -6.92 7.58 2.78
C ALA A 32 -7.11 8.66 3.85
N SER A 33 -8.35 8.91 4.27
CA SER A 33 -8.68 9.86 5.34
C SER A 33 -8.13 9.44 6.70
N GLU A 34 -8.27 8.16 7.07
CA GLU A 34 -7.84 7.63 8.37
C GLU A 34 -6.32 7.66 8.54
N PHE A 35 -5.59 7.33 7.49
CA PHE A 35 -4.13 7.27 7.52
C PHE A 35 -3.45 8.57 7.02
N GLY A 36 -4.22 9.58 6.63
CA GLY A 36 -3.68 10.85 6.12
C GLY A 36 -2.87 10.70 4.82
N VAL A 37 -3.27 9.76 3.97
CA VAL A 37 -2.58 9.43 2.71
C VAL A 37 -3.48 9.69 1.51
N HIS A 38 -2.89 9.95 0.35
CA HIS A 38 -3.68 10.16 -0.85
C HIS A 38 -4.31 8.83 -1.35
N PRO A 39 -5.57 8.79 -1.82
CA PRO A 39 -6.21 7.57 -2.32
C PRO A 39 -5.40 6.80 -3.38
N ASN A 40 -4.70 7.51 -4.27
CA ASN A 40 -3.80 6.88 -5.25
C ASN A 40 -2.61 6.16 -4.61
N GLN A 41 -2.11 6.63 -3.46
CA GLN A 41 -1.04 5.93 -2.73
C GLN A 41 -1.56 4.63 -2.12
N VAL A 42 -2.78 4.64 -1.56
CA VAL A 42 -3.44 3.44 -1.03
C VAL A 42 -3.59 2.38 -2.12
N ARG A 43 -4.12 2.77 -3.30
CA ARG A 43 -4.23 1.87 -4.47
C ARG A 43 -2.86 1.31 -4.87
N LYS A 44 -1.87 2.18 -5.01
CA LYS A 44 -0.51 1.78 -5.38
C LYS A 44 0.08 0.77 -4.41
N TRP A 45 -0.07 0.97 -3.09
CA TRP A 45 0.49 0.04 -2.11
C TRP A 45 -0.29 -1.26 -2.05
N LYS A 46 -1.61 -1.23 -2.25
CA LYS A 46 -2.42 -2.44 -2.43
C LYS A 46 -1.91 -3.27 -3.60
N ASP A 47 -1.76 -2.65 -4.77
CA ASP A 47 -1.29 -3.34 -5.98
C ASP A 47 0.13 -3.89 -5.79
N GLN A 48 1.02 -3.10 -5.16
CA GLN A 48 2.38 -3.54 -4.84
C GLN A 48 2.38 -4.76 -3.91
N LEU A 49 1.55 -4.76 -2.86
CA LEU A 49 1.42 -5.89 -1.95
C LEU A 49 0.94 -7.14 -2.69
N LEU A 50 -0.12 -7.03 -3.50
CA LEU A 50 -0.66 -8.14 -4.28
C LEU A 50 0.33 -8.69 -5.30
N SER A 51 1.17 -7.83 -5.89
CA SER A 51 2.24 -8.24 -6.80
C SER A 51 3.37 -9.01 -6.11
N MET A 52 3.72 -8.64 -4.87
CA MET A 52 4.81 -9.27 -4.13
C MET A 52 4.38 -10.55 -3.40
N LEU A 53 3.10 -10.69 -3.05
CA LEU A 53 2.59 -11.85 -2.31
C LEU A 53 2.91 -13.19 -3.00
N PRO A 54 2.67 -13.39 -4.31
CA PRO A 54 3.04 -14.62 -5.01
C PRO A 54 4.53 -14.96 -4.88
N GLU A 55 5.40 -13.96 -4.93
CA GLU A 55 6.85 -14.17 -4.80
C GLU A 55 7.24 -14.65 -3.39
N LEU A 56 6.53 -14.21 -2.35
CA LEU A 56 6.76 -14.67 -0.98
C LEU A 56 6.39 -16.15 -0.77
N PHE A 57 5.41 -16.65 -1.51
CA PHE A 57 4.99 -18.06 -1.45
C PHE A 57 5.66 -18.94 -2.51
N SER A 58 6.36 -18.34 -3.48
CA SER A 58 7.19 -19.10 -4.41
C SER A 58 8.37 -19.71 -3.65
N ASP A 59 8.34 -21.03 -3.46
CA ASP A 59 9.44 -21.74 -2.79
C ASP A 59 10.71 -21.56 -3.63
N ARG A 60 11.66 -20.79 -3.08
CA ARG A 60 12.96 -20.56 -3.71
C ARG A 60 13.94 -21.73 -3.50
N ARG A 61 13.49 -22.83 -2.91
CA ARG A 61 14.23 -24.10 -2.87
C ARG A 61 13.77 -25.00 -4.02
N LYS A 62 14.41 -24.83 -5.16
CA LYS A 62 14.58 -25.89 -6.17
C LYS A 62 16.06 -25.98 -6.50
#